data_AF-A0A7V9C1E1-F1
#
_entry.id   AF-A0A7V9C1E1-F1
#
_cell.length_a   1.000
_cell.length_b   1.000
_cell.length_c   1.000
_cell.angle_alpha   90.00
_cell.angle_beta   90.00
_cell.angle_gamma   90.00
#
_symmetry.space_group_name_H-M   'P 1'
#
loop_
_entity.id
_entity.type
_entity.pdbx_description
1 polymer ?
#
loop_
_entity_poly.entity_id
_entity_poly.type
_entity_poly.pdbx_seq_one_letter_code
_entity_poly.pdbx_strand_id
1 'polypeptide(L)'
;MEATLLGALGMIAVGEGRIDEAKSLLKASTRSFGALGNRLDIATNLCRVGAALAASENETVALRLLSSAQIELEEMGVKVPWVAISNDETIGVIRSRLDDAAFEDAWEQGRDLSLDDATALALESLD
;
A
#
# COMPACT_ATOMS: atom_id res chain seq x y z
N MET A 1 9.69 -9.20 12.92
CA MET A 1 8.51 -9.88 13.51
C MET A 1 7.48 -8.87 14.01
N GLU A 2 7.90 -7.84 14.77
CA GLU A 2 7.00 -6.77 15.25
C GLU A 2 6.33 -5.98 14.11
N ALA A 3 7.09 -5.55 13.10
CA ALA A 3 6.55 -4.83 11.93
C ALA A 3 5.44 -5.60 11.19
N THR A 4 5.66 -6.88 10.92
CA THR A 4 4.68 -7.75 10.25
C THR A 4 3.38 -7.87 11.03
N LEU A 5 3.46 -7.97 12.37
CA LEU A 5 2.32 -8.04 13.27
C LEU A 5 1.54 -6.71 13.27
N LEU A 6 2.23 -5.58 13.36
CA LEU A 6 1.61 -4.25 13.27
C LEU A 6 0.88 -4.08 11.94
N GLY A 7 1.49 -4.50 10.83
CA GLY A 7 0.82 -4.47 9.52
C GLY A 7 -0.42 -5.37 9.44
N ALA A 8 -0.41 -6.54 10.09
CA ALA A 8 -1.59 -7.41 10.14
C ALA A 8 -2.72 -6.81 11.00
N LEU A 9 -2.39 -6.25 12.17
CA LEU A 9 -3.35 -5.52 13.01
C LEU A 9 -3.92 -4.31 12.27
N GLY A 10 -3.10 -3.60 11.50
CA GLY A 10 -3.55 -2.50 10.64
C GLY A 10 -4.62 -2.95 9.65
N MET A 11 -4.44 -4.10 8.99
CA MET A 11 -5.44 -4.64 8.07
C MET A 11 -6.73 -5.09 8.76
N ILE A 12 -6.64 -5.62 9.97
CA ILE A 12 -7.83 -5.92 10.79
C ILE A 12 -8.59 -4.62 11.09
N ALA A 13 -7.89 -3.57 11.50
CA ALA A 13 -8.50 -2.26 11.75
C ALA A 13 -9.14 -1.65 10.48
N VAL A 14 -8.54 -1.83 9.29
CA VAL A 14 -9.18 -1.45 8.00
C VAL A 14 -10.51 -2.18 7.82
N GLY A 15 -10.53 -3.50 8.00
CA GLY A 15 -11.76 -4.31 7.84
C GLY A 15 -12.85 -3.96 8.85
N GLU A 16 -12.48 -3.45 10.02
CA GLU A 16 -13.41 -2.99 11.06
C GLU A 16 -13.75 -1.50 10.96
N GLY A 17 -13.27 -0.80 9.92
CA GLY A 17 -13.54 0.62 9.68
C GLY A 17 -12.82 1.57 10.67
N ARG A 18 -11.87 1.08 11.47
CA ARG A 18 -11.07 1.89 12.40
C ARG A 18 -9.85 2.47 11.69
N ILE A 19 -10.13 3.36 10.75
CA ILE A 19 -9.15 3.86 9.78
C ILE A 19 -7.99 4.60 10.45
N ASP A 20 -8.23 5.43 11.46
CA ASP A 20 -7.15 6.16 12.16
C ASP A 20 -6.19 5.23 12.92
N GLU A 21 -6.74 4.16 13.51
CA GLU A 21 -5.94 3.12 14.15
C GLU A 21 -5.14 2.35 13.10
N ALA A 22 -5.77 1.99 11.97
CA ALA A 22 -5.10 1.32 10.87
C ALA A 22 -3.91 2.14 10.36
N LYS A 23 -4.08 3.45 10.15
CA LYS A 23 -3.00 4.34 9.73
C LYS A 23 -1.85 4.37 10.73
N SER A 24 -2.16 4.49 12.02
CA SER A 24 -1.17 4.51 13.10
C SER A 24 -0.34 3.21 13.15
N LEU A 25 -1.00 2.06 13.07
CA LEU A 25 -0.36 0.74 13.06
C LEU A 25 0.51 0.52 11.82
N LEU A 26 -0.02 0.88 10.65
CA LEU A 26 0.68 0.75 9.37
C LEU A 26 1.88 1.70 9.28
N LYS A 27 1.80 2.89 9.89
CA LYS A 27 2.92 3.82 9.97
C LYS A 27 4.07 3.26 10.79
N ALA A 28 3.75 2.67 11.95
CA ALA A 28 4.76 2.00 12.78
C ALA A 28 5.39 0.80 12.07
N SER A 29 4.58 0.01 11.35
CA SER A 29 5.06 -1.07 10.47
C SER A 29 6.02 -0.55 9.39
N THR A 30 5.62 0.50 8.66
CA THR A 30 6.39 1.09 7.56
C THR A 30 7.73 1.67 8.03
N ARG A 31 7.75 2.40 9.15
CA ARG A 31 9.01 2.91 9.75
C ARG A 31 9.97 1.78 10.13
N SER A 32 9.43 0.66 10.59
CA SER A 32 10.24 -0.50 10.97
C SER A 32 10.86 -1.19 9.74
N PHE A 33 10.14 -1.25 8.63
CA PHE A 33 10.64 -1.84 7.38
C PHE A 33 11.62 -0.92 6.64
N GLY A 34 11.52 0.41 6.74
CA GLY A 34 12.46 1.32 6.06
C GLY A 34 13.92 1.18 6.51
N ALA A 35 14.20 0.72 7.74
CA ALA A 35 15.56 0.55 8.25
C ALA A 35 16.08 -0.90 8.21
N LEU A 36 15.19 -1.89 8.12
CA LEU A 36 15.51 -3.32 8.38
C LEU A 36 14.77 -4.31 7.46
N GLY A 37 13.83 -3.83 6.64
CA GLY A 37 12.99 -4.66 5.79
C GLY A 37 13.74 -5.15 4.55
N ASN A 38 13.42 -6.36 4.11
CA ASN A 38 13.78 -6.80 2.76
C ASN A 38 12.76 -6.23 1.75
N ARG A 39 13.15 -6.25 0.48
CA ARG A 39 12.36 -5.75 -0.65
C ARG A 39 10.92 -6.30 -0.68
N LEU A 40 10.75 -7.60 -0.41
CA LEU A 40 9.47 -8.29 -0.39
C LEU A 40 8.55 -7.78 0.72
N ASP A 41 9.09 -7.63 1.94
CA ASP A 41 8.34 -7.14 3.09
C ASP A 41 7.89 -5.69 2.89
N ILE A 42 8.74 -4.85 2.32
CA ILE A 42 8.40 -3.45 2.02
C ILE A 42 7.28 -3.41 0.97
N ALA A 43 7.43 -4.07 -0.19
CA ALA A 43 6.41 -4.08 -1.23
C ALA A 43 5.06 -4.60 -0.71
N THR A 44 5.08 -5.67 0.07
CA THR A 44 3.89 -6.23 0.72
C THR A 44 3.23 -5.25 1.70
N ASN A 45 4.03 -4.50 2.45
CA ASN A 45 3.54 -3.48 3.36
C ASN A 45 2.96 -2.26 2.62
N LEU A 46 3.53 -1.86 1.48
CA LEU A 46 2.97 -0.80 0.63
C LEU A 46 1.56 -1.16 0.14
N CYS A 47 1.30 -2.43 -0.19
CA CYS A 47 -0.05 -2.88 -0.54
C CYS A 47 -1.06 -2.69 0.62
N ARG A 48 -0.63 -2.99 1.85
CA ARG A 48 -1.47 -2.77 3.04
C ARG A 48 -1.76 -1.29 3.29
N VAL A 49 -0.75 -0.44 3.09
CA VAL A 49 -0.94 1.02 3.17
C VAL A 49 -1.90 1.50 2.09
N GLY A 50 -1.76 1.02 0.86
CA GLY A 50 -2.67 1.34 -0.24
C GLY A 50 -4.12 1.01 0.10
N ALA A 51 -4.39 -0.17 0.67
CA ALA A 51 -5.73 -0.54 1.12
C ALA A 51 -6.30 0.41 2.19
N ALA A 52 -5.50 0.80 3.18
CA ALA A 52 -5.92 1.75 4.20
C ALA A 52 -6.18 3.16 3.64
N LEU A 53 -5.35 3.62 2.70
CA LEU A 53 -5.51 4.93 2.04
C LEU A 53 -6.75 4.97 1.14
N ALA A 54 -7.04 3.90 0.41
CA ALA A 54 -8.29 3.79 -0.34
C ALA A 54 -9.51 3.80 0.60
N ALA A 55 -9.42 3.21 1.78
CA ALA A 55 -10.47 3.30 2.81
C ALA A 55 -10.58 4.71 3.44
N SER A 56 -9.58 5.59 3.23
CA SER A 56 -9.49 6.95 3.77
C SER A 56 -9.73 8.05 2.73
N GLU A 57 -10.29 7.74 1.56
CA GLU A 57 -10.50 8.69 0.45
C GLU A 57 -9.19 9.32 -0.07
N ASN A 58 -8.11 8.52 -0.09
CA ASN A 58 -6.83 8.90 -0.69
C ASN A 58 -6.45 7.94 -1.82
N GLU A 59 -7.34 7.82 -2.81
CA GLU A 59 -7.28 6.85 -3.91
C GLU A 59 -6.05 7.05 -4.79
N THR A 60 -5.69 8.30 -5.08
CA THR A 60 -4.54 8.62 -5.95
C THR A 60 -3.24 8.09 -5.36
N VAL A 61 -3.00 8.34 -4.06
CA VAL A 61 -1.80 7.81 -3.40
C VAL A 61 -1.90 6.30 -3.26
N ALA A 62 -3.07 5.77 -2.88
CA ALA A 62 -3.28 4.32 -2.79
C ALA A 62 -2.87 3.64 -4.10
N LEU A 63 -3.31 4.15 -5.24
CA LEU A 63 -3.03 3.58 -6.55
C LEU A 63 -1.55 3.65 -6.92
N ARG A 64 -0.88 4.78 -6.63
CA ARG A 64 0.57 4.93 -6.82
C ARG A 64 1.36 3.87 -6.03
N LEU A 65 0.99 3.64 -4.76
CA LEU A 65 1.65 2.64 -3.92
C LEU A 65 1.40 1.20 -4.39
N LEU A 66 0.18 0.89 -4.80
CA LEU A 66 -0.17 -0.44 -5.34
C LEU A 66 0.58 -0.74 -6.64
N SER A 67 0.68 0.25 -7.53
CA SER A 67 1.40 0.15 -8.79
C SER A 67 2.91 -0.05 -8.58
N SER A 68 3.54 0.74 -7.70
CA SER A 68 4.94 0.56 -7.32
C SER A 68 5.20 -0.83 -6.74
N ALA A 69 4.37 -1.25 -5.77
CA ALA A 69 4.51 -2.57 -5.15
C ALA A 69 4.33 -3.73 -6.13
N GLN A 70 3.46 -3.58 -7.13
CA GLN A 70 3.28 -4.59 -8.17
C GLN A 70 4.53 -4.76 -9.01
N ILE A 71 5.12 -3.66 -9.51
CA ILE A 71 6.36 -3.71 -10.29
C ILE A 71 7.48 -4.38 -9.49
N GLU A 72 7.62 -4.01 -8.22
CA GLU A 72 8.63 -4.57 -7.33
C GLU A 72 8.47 -6.10 -7.15
N LEU A 73 7.23 -6.59 -6.97
CA LEU A 73 6.93 -8.02 -6.87
C LEU A 73 7.17 -8.76 -8.19
N GLU A 74 6.81 -8.15 -9.32
CA GLU A 74 7.04 -8.69 -10.65
C GLU A 74 8.53 -8.83 -10.97
N GLU A 75 9.34 -7.82 -10.66
CA GLU A 75 10.79 -7.84 -10.83
C GLU A 75 11.46 -8.89 -9.94
N MET A 76 10.93 -9.13 -8.74
CA MET A 76 11.38 -10.23 -7.88
C MET A 76 10.94 -11.62 -8.38
N GLY A 77 10.00 -11.68 -9.35
CA GLY A 77 9.38 -12.93 -9.78
C GLY A 77 8.54 -13.61 -8.70
N VAL A 78 8.08 -12.84 -7.70
CA VAL A 78 7.37 -13.35 -6.53
C VAL A 78 5.87 -13.14 -6.70
N LYS A 79 5.09 -14.18 -6.38
CA LYS A 79 3.63 -14.10 -6.30
C LYS A 79 3.19 -14.31 -4.86
N VAL A 80 2.50 -13.33 -4.31
CA VAL A 80 1.90 -13.41 -2.97
C VAL A 80 0.38 -13.43 -3.15
N PRO A 81 -0.30 -14.59 -3.08
CA PRO A 81 -1.70 -14.71 -3.47
C PRO A 81 -2.66 -13.78 -2.73
N TRP A 82 -2.46 -13.61 -1.42
CA TRP A 82 -3.31 -12.73 -0.62
C TRP A 82 -3.11 -11.24 -0.96
N VAL A 83 -1.91 -10.84 -1.40
CA VAL A 83 -1.65 -9.46 -1.87
C VAL A 83 -2.39 -9.20 -3.16
N ALA A 84 -2.36 -10.14 -4.11
CA ALA A 84 -3.09 -10.00 -5.37
C ALA A 84 -4.60 -9.80 -5.13
N ILE A 85 -5.20 -10.64 -4.28
CA ILE A 85 -6.62 -10.51 -3.93
C ILE A 85 -6.92 -9.14 -3.30
N SER A 86 -6.14 -8.73 -2.29
CA SER A 86 -6.34 -7.45 -1.61
C SER A 86 -6.14 -6.25 -2.54
N ASN A 87 -5.20 -6.32 -3.47
CA ASN A 87 -4.94 -5.27 -4.45
C ASN A 87 -6.08 -5.18 -5.46
N ASP A 88 -6.58 -6.31 -5.97
CA ASP A 88 -7.70 -6.34 -6.92
C ASP A 88 -8.97 -5.73 -6.29
N GLU A 89 -9.26 -6.07 -5.04
CA GLU A 89 -10.38 -5.48 -4.28
C GLU A 89 -10.20 -3.96 -4.12
N THR A 90 -9.00 -3.53 -3.73
CA THR A 90 -8.68 -2.11 -3.52
C THR A 90 -8.76 -1.32 -4.84
N ILE A 91 -8.21 -1.86 -5.93
CA ILE A 91 -8.28 -1.27 -7.27
C ILE A 91 -9.74 -1.18 -7.74
N GLY A 92 -10.56 -2.19 -7.47
CA GLY A 92 -11.99 -2.18 -7.75
C GLY A 92 -12.71 -1.02 -7.06
N VAL A 93 -12.40 -0.77 -5.79
CA VAL A 93 -12.93 0.39 -5.05
C VAL A 93 -12.46 1.70 -5.68
N ILE A 94 -11.16 1.84 -5.96
CA ILE A 94 -10.58 3.04 -6.56
C ILE A 94 -11.22 3.37 -7.92
N ARG A 95 -11.43 2.37 -8.78
CA ARG A 95 -12.11 2.53 -10.09
C ARG A 95 -13.55 3.02 -10.00
N SER A 96 -14.20 2.88 -8.86
CA SER A 96 -15.55 3.43 -8.65
C SER A 96 -15.54 4.92 -8.27
N ARG A 97 -14.37 5.48 -7.94
CA ARG A 97 -14.20 6.83 -7.38
C ARG A 97 -13.36 7.75 -8.25
N LEU A 98 -12.36 7.21 -8.96
CA LEU A 98 -11.57 7.96 -9.93
C LEU A 98 -12.11 7.77 -11.35
N ASP A 99 -11.95 8.81 -12.18
CA ASP A 99 -12.10 8.65 -13.62
C ASP A 99 -10.89 7.94 -14.24
N ASP A 100 -11.05 7.47 -15.48
CA ASP A 100 -10.05 6.66 -16.17
C ASP A 100 -8.71 7.40 -16.35
N ALA A 101 -8.76 8.72 -16.58
CA ALA A 101 -7.55 9.53 -16.80
C ALA A 101 -6.75 9.71 -15.51
N ALA A 102 -7.42 10.02 -14.40
CA ALA A 102 -6.80 10.12 -13.08
C ALA A 102 -6.28 8.76 -12.59
N PHE A 103 -6.98 7.67 -12.93
CA PHE A 103 -6.52 6.32 -12.65
C PHE A 103 -5.22 6.01 -13.40
N GLU A 104 -5.19 6.22 -14.73
CA GLU A 104 -4.03 5.92 -15.56
C GLU A 104 -2.81 6.77 -15.17
N ASP A 105 -3.01 8.06 -14.95
CA ASP A 105 -1.95 8.98 -14.50
C ASP A 105 -1.35 8.55 -13.15
N ALA A 106 -2.20 8.25 -12.15
CA ALA A 106 -1.72 7.79 -10.85
C ALA A 106 -1.06 6.41 -10.92
N TRP A 107 -1.53 5.53 -11.80
CA TRP A 107 -0.92 4.22 -12.05
C TRP A 107 0.48 4.37 -12.63
N GLU A 108 0.65 5.17 -13.69
CA GLU A 108 1.94 5.44 -14.33
C GLU A 108 2.94 6.06 -13.35
N GLN A 109 2.51 7.09 -12.63
CA GLN A 109 3.35 7.72 -11.60
C GLN A 109 3.80 6.72 -10.54
N GLY A 110 2.95 5.76 -10.16
CA GLY A 110 3.32 4.70 -9.24
C GLY A 110 4.37 3.75 -9.79
N ARG A 111 4.36 3.46 -11.10
CA ARG A 111 5.36 2.57 -11.74
C ARG A 111 6.74 3.20 -11.77
N ASP A 112 6.80 4.53 -11.80
CA ASP A 112 8.05 5.29 -11.81
C ASP A 112 8.63 5.52 -10.41
N LEU A 113 7.89 5.18 -9.34
CA LEU A 113 8.38 5.30 -7.97
C LEU A 113 9.37 4.19 -7.63
N SER A 114 10.53 4.59 -7.13
CA SER A 114 11.43 3.67 -6.44
C SER A 114 10.79 3.16 -5.14
N LEU A 115 11.24 2.00 -4.66
CA LEU A 115 10.74 1.44 -3.40
C LEU A 115 10.95 2.39 -2.21
N ASP A 116 12.05 3.16 -2.22
CA ASP A 116 12.37 4.16 -1.20
C ASP A 116 11.40 5.35 -1.28
N ASP A 117 11.13 5.87 -2.49
CA ASP A 117 10.20 6.98 -2.70
C ASP A 117 8.76 6.56 -2.37
N ALA A 118 8.35 5.34 -2.72
CA ALA A 118 7.06 4.80 -2.36
C ALA A 118 6.91 4.63 -0.84
N THR A 119 7.99 4.24 -0.15
CA THR A 119 8.01 4.15 1.32
C THR A 119 7.89 5.52 1.97
N ALA A 120 8.59 6.54 1.43
CA ALA A 120 8.47 7.92 1.91
C ALA A 120 7.05 8.47 1.70
N LEU A 121 6.49 8.28 0.51
CA LEU A 121 5.12 8.68 0.17
C LEU A 121 4.08 8.00 1.08
N ALA A 122 4.26 6.71 1.36
CA ALA A 122 3.43 5.97 2.30
C ALA A 122 3.47 6.59 3.71
N LEU A 123 4.64 6.96 4.21
CA LEU A 123 4.77 7.57 5.54
C LEU A 123 4.11 8.95 5.62
N GLU A 124 4.29 9.78 4.60
CA GLU A 124 3.68 11.11 4.51
C GLU A 124 2.15 11.03 4.46
N SER A 125 1.62 10.03 3.78
CA SER A 125 0.16 9.87 3.59
C SER A 125 -0.55 9.22 4.78
N LEU A 126 0.22 8.75 5.77
CA LEU A 126 -0.25 8.18 7.03
C LEU A 126 -0.14 9.17 8.21
N ASP A 127 0.29 10.42 7.98
CA ASP A 127 0.08 11.56 8.90
C ASP A 127 -1.37 12.05 8.84
#